data_AF-A0AAD9D9V9-F1
#
_entry.id   AF-A0AAD9D9V9-F1
#
_cell.length_a   1.000
_cell.length_b   1.000
_cell.length_c   1.000
_cell.angle_alpha   90.00
_cell.angle_beta   90.00
_cell.angle_gamma   90.00
#
_symmetry.space_group_name_H-M   'P 1'
#
loop_
_entity.id
_entity.type
_entity.pdbx_description
1 polymer ?
#
loop_
_entity_poly.entity_id
_entity_poly.type
_entity_poly.pdbx_seq_one_letter_code
_entity_poly.pdbx_strand_id
1 'polypeptide(L)'
;MVSLTNRLVDVIPKCRISLALEQSHKRRQDRIMAMNVSRKTVFLTRERGSGIFVTIWEGKAQKQSHMFSEDGLVLDIPCQVEFHRYIQWHNMAFMSTWDLGIPTLIVHYESYTNNFNETKDALLEFLEQDEVADAPTFITGKRYKDCYTVDEIDAVSKMFDRLALRETWQHTKQHFGH
;
A
#
# COMPACT_ATOMS: atom_id res chain seq x y z
N MET A 1 7.01 -3.10 12.45
CA MET A 1 7.00 -3.32 11.02
C MET A 1 5.76 -2.65 10.42
N VAL A 2 5.79 -1.32 10.32
CA VAL A 2 5.17 -0.69 9.15
C VAL A 2 6.10 -1.01 8.00
N SER A 3 6.08 -2.27 7.56
CA SER A 3 6.56 -2.52 6.23
C SER A 3 5.52 -1.87 5.36
N LEU A 4 5.96 -0.97 4.49
CA LEU A 4 5.24 -0.70 3.26
C LEU A 4 5.35 -1.97 2.39
N THR A 5 5.00 -3.14 2.93
CA THR A 5 4.79 -4.38 2.19
C THR A 5 3.53 -4.15 1.38
N ASN A 6 3.71 -3.39 0.31
CA ASN A 6 3.37 -3.82 -1.02
C ASN A 6 1.90 -4.28 -1.09
N ARG A 7 0.97 -3.54 -0.47
CA ARG A 7 -0.46 -3.68 -0.78
C ARG A 7 -0.72 -3.39 -2.25
N LEU A 8 0.18 -2.67 -2.93
CA LEU A 8 0.20 -2.60 -4.39
C LEU A 8 0.26 -4.01 -5.02
N VAL A 9 1.07 -4.97 -4.52
CA VAL A 9 1.10 -6.37 -5.03
C VAL A 9 -0.25 -7.04 -4.93
N ASP A 10 -1.01 -6.77 -3.87
CA ASP A 10 -2.28 -7.44 -3.63
C ASP A 10 -3.46 -6.73 -4.32
N VAL A 11 -3.28 -5.44 -4.60
CA VAL A 11 -4.24 -4.57 -5.29
C VAL A 11 -4.19 -4.82 -6.80
N ILE A 12 -3.00 -4.87 -7.37
CA ILE A 12 -2.76 -4.83 -8.83
C ILE A 12 -3.29 -6.06 -9.58
N PRO A 13 -3.04 -7.32 -9.15
CA PRO A 13 -3.55 -8.51 -9.85
C PRO A 13 -5.07 -8.65 -9.75
N LYS A 14 -5.67 -8.13 -8.66
CA LYS A 14 -7.11 -8.24 -8.42
C LYS A 14 -7.94 -7.37 -9.34
N CYS A 15 -7.34 -6.39 -10.01
CA CYS A 15 -8.05 -5.45 -10.84
C CYS A 15 -8.43 -6.01 -12.21
N ARG A 16 -7.48 -6.61 -12.94
CA ARG A 16 -7.80 -7.31 -14.18
C ARG A 16 -8.53 -8.63 -13.94
N ILE A 17 -8.22 -9.34 -12.84
CA ILE A 17 -8.95 -10.56 -12.48
C ILE A 17 -10.38 -10.23 -12.06
N SER A 18 -10.63 -9.14 -11.32
CA SER A 18 -12.00 -8.69 -11.03
C SER A 18 -12.70 -8.20 -12.28
N LEU A 19 -12.05 -7.48 -13.21
CA LEU A 19 -12.68 -7.10 -14.48
C LEU A 19 -13.09 -8.33 -15.31
N ALA A 20 -12.22 -9.35 -15.37
CA ALA A 20 -12.50 -10.60 -16.07
C ALA A 20 -13.58 -11.45 -15.36
N LEU A 21 -13.58 -11.47 -14.02
CA LEU A 21 -14.60 -12.14 -13.21
C LEU A 21 -15.92 -11.39 -13.23
N GLU A 22 -15.93 -10.06 -13.31
CA GLU A 22 -17.11 -9.20 -13.34
C GLU A 22 -17.75 -9.22 -14.74
N GLN A 23 -16.96 -9.29 -15.82
CA GLN A 23 -17.46 -9.61 -17.16
C GLN A 23 -17.99 -11.06 -17.28
N SER A 24 -17.49 -11.98 -16.46
CA SER A 24 -18.01 -13.35 -16.33
C SER A 24 -19.28 -13.41 -15.43
N HIS A 25 -19.33 -12.61 -14.37
CA HIS A 25 -20.44 -12.50 -13.41
C HIS A 25 -21.63 -11.70 -13.95
N LYS A 26 -21.41 -10.73 -14.85
CA LYS A 26 -22.49 -10.00 -15.54
C LYS A 26 -23.28 -10.89 -16.50
N ARG A 27 -22.77 -12.08 -16.83
CA ARG A 27 -23.53 -13.15 -17.50
C ARG A 27 -24.30 -14.06 -16.53
N ARG A 28 -24.17 -13.89 -15.21
CA ARG A 28 -24.64 -14.89 -14.23
C ARG A 28 -25.32 -14.37 -12.95
N GLN A 29 -25.57 -13.08 -12.76
CA GLN A 29 -26.23 -12.59 -11.53
C GLN A 29 -27.41 -11.65 -11.76
N ASP A 30 -28.56 -12.25 -12.11
CA ASP A 30 -29.80 -12.03 -11.36
C ASP A 30 -29.83 -13.04 -10.21
N ARG A 31 -29.33 -12.67 -9.01
CA ARG A 31 -29.69 -13.21 -7.66
C ARG A 31 -28.63 -12.86 -6.60
N ILE A 32 -29.08 -12.02 -5.65
CA ILE A 32 -28.83 -12.06 -4.20
C ILE A 32 -27.44 -11.66 -3.64
N MET A 33 -27.49 -10.50 -2.95
CA MET A 33 -26.79 -9.96 -1.76
C MET A 33 -25.26 -9.99 -1.62
N ALA A 34 -24.72 -8.77 -1.43
CA ALA A 34 -23.34 -8.48 -1.10
C ALA A 34 -23.00 -8.78 0.36
N MET A 35 -21.93 -9.55 0.57
CA MET A 35 -21.28 -9.79 1.86
C MET A 35 -20.31 -8.67 2.21
N ASN A 36 -20.41 -8.22 3.47
CA ASN A 36 -19.47 -7.33 4.15
C ASN A 36 -18.12 -8.06 4.39
N VAL A 37 -17.01 -7.51 3.91
CA VAL A 37 -15.66 -8.00 4.25
C VAL A 37 -14.92 -6.91 5.03
N SER A 38 -14.89 -7.06 6.36
CA SER A 38 -14.04 -6.28 7.26
C SER A 38 -12.60 -6.81 7.17
N ARG A 39 -11.64 -5.95 6.84
CA ARG A 39 -10.20 -6.31 6.78
C ARG A 39 -9.44 -5.57 7.90
N LYS A 40 -8.79 -6.34 8.77
CA LYS A 40 -7.94 -5.83 9.87
C LYS A 40 -6.54 -5.45 9.36
N THR A 41 -5.98 -4.35 9.86
CA THR A 41 -4.63 -3.86 9.51
C THR A 41 -3.77 -3.76 10.78
N VAL A 42 -2.48 -4.05 10.65
CA VAL A 42 -1.53 -4.18 11.76
C VAL A 42 -0.48 -3.08 11.68
N PHE A 43 -0.31 -2.31 12.75
CA PHE A 43 0.81 -1.38 12.96
C PHE A 43 1.65 -1.90 14.13
N LEU A 44 2.99 -1.81 14.05
CA LEU A 44 3.84 -2.04 15.23
C LEU A 44 4.36 -0.70 15.72
N THR A 45 4.10 -0.40 16.97
CA THR A 45 4.60 0.77 17.67
C THR A 45 5.49 0.30 18.82
N ARG A 46 6.53 1.06 19.12
CA ARG A 46 7.42 0.80 20.25
C ARG A 46 7.30 1.94 21.25
N GLU A 47 6.87 1.63 22.47
CA GLU A 47 7.00 2.54 23.59
C GLU A 47 8.34 2.29 24.30
N ARG A 48 8.96 3.36 24.81
CA ARG A 48 10.24 3.25 25.52
C ARG A 48 10.04 2.44 26.81
N GLY A 49 10.62 1.25 26.89
CA GLY A 49 10.74 0.47 28.13
C GLY A 49 9.72 -0.64 28.35
N SER A 50 8.89 -0.99 27.38
CA SER A 50 7.95 -2.12 27.47
C SER A 50 7.79 -2.74 26.09
N GLY A 51 7.62 -4.08 26.02
CA GLY A 51 7.75 -4.89 24.80
C GLY A 51 6.97 -4.41 23.57
N ILE A 52 7.24 -4.99 22.40
CA ILE A 52 6.58 -4.64 21.14
C ILE A 52 5.07 -4.89 21.26
N PHE A 53 4.26 -3.83 21.17
CA PHE A 53 2.81 -3.93 21.12
C PHE A 53 2.31 -3.83 19.68
N VAL A 54 1.41 -4.73 19.33
CA VAL A 54 0.74 -4.77 18.03
C VAL A 54 -0.65 -4.16 18.21
N THR A 55 -0.82 -2.89 17.86
CA THR A 55 -2.15 -2.24 17.91
C THR A 55 -2.88 -2.45 16.59
N ILE A 56 -4.03 -3.13 16.65
CA ILE A 56 -4.96 -3.29 15.52
C ILE A 56 -5.93 -2.10 15.56
N TRP A 57 -5.84 -1.21 14.59
CA TRP A 57 -6.81 -0.12 14.43
C TRP A 57 -8.04 -0.62 13.67
N GLU A 58 -9.20 -0.61 14.34
CA GLU A 58 -10.50 -0.79 13.70
C GLU A 58 -11.07 0.59 13.33
N GLY A 59 -10.68 1.10 12.16
CA GLY A 59 -11.30 2.30 11.59
C GLY A 59 -12.73 1.98 11.13
N LYS A 60 -13.72 2.72 11.65
CA LYS A 60 -15.07 2.70 11.08
C LYS A 60 -15.00 3.25 9.66
N ALA A 61 -15.36 2.43 8.66
CA ALA A 61 -15.40 2.85 7.27
C ALA A 61 -16.48 3.93 7.09
N GLN A 62 -16.06 5.19 7.10
CA GLN A 62 -16.95 6.30 6.79
C GLN A 62 -17.20 6.33 5.28
N LYS A 63 -18.46 6.48 4.90
CA LYS A 63 -18.98 6.37 3.54
C LYS A 63 -18.57 7.60 2.69
N GLN A 64 -17.27 7.77 2.41
CA GLN A 64 -16.74 8.82 1.54
C GLN A 64 -16.64 8.32 0.09
N SER A 65 -17.79 8.12 -0.57
CA SER A 65 -17.81 7.78 -2.01
C SER A 65 -18.08 8.97 -2.92
N HIS A 66 -18.27 10.17 -2.37
CA HIS A 66 -18.72 11.35 -3.13
C HIS A 66 -17.63 12.38 -3.45
N MET A 67 -16.38 12.14 -3.03
CA MET A 67 -15.31 13.15 -3.07
C MET A 67 -14.47 13.14 -4.37
N PHE A 68 -14.83 12.32 -5.37
CA PHE A 68 -14.04 12.15 -6.62
C PHE A 68 -14.58 12.86 -7.85
N SER A 69 -15.69 13.60 -7.74
CA SER A 69 -16.40 14.12 -8.91
C SER A 69 -16.30 15.62 -9.14
N GLU A 70 -15.71 16.41 -8.23
CA GLU A 70 -15.76 17.87 -8.37
C GLU A 70 -14.76 18.46 -9.38
N ASP A 71 -13.64 17.78 -9.67
CA ASP A 71 -12.60 18.31 -10.57
C ASP A 71 -12.72 17.83 -12.04
N GLY A 72 -13.78 17.11 -12.41
CA GLY A 72 -14.07 16.73 -13.81
C GLY A 72 -13.04 15.81 -14.50
N LEU A 73 -11.94 15.47 -13.85
CA LEU A 73 -10.94 14.53 -14.35
C LEU A 73 -11.38 13.10 -14.05
N VAL A 74 -12.28 12.60 -14.89
CA VAL A 74 -12.49 11.16 -15.04
C VAL A 74 -11.24 10.60 -15.72
N LEU A 75 -10.19 10.36 -14.93
CA LEU A 75 -9.05 9.58 -15.40
C LEU A 75 -9.54 8.13 -15.49
N ASP A 76 -9.48 7.55 -16.70
CA ASP A 76 -9.78 6.13 -16.92
C ASP A 76 -8.65 5.27 -16.34
N ILE A 77 -8.60 5.23 -15.01
CA ILE A 77 -7.60 4.48 -14.25
C ILE A 77 -8.23 3.15 -13.85
N PRO A 78 -7.69 2.01 -14.32
CA PRO A 78 -8.15 0.71 -13.84
C PRO A 78 -7.96 0.64 -12.33
N CYS A 79 -9.05 0.33 -11.61
CA CYS A 79 -9.05 0.26 -10.14
C CYS A 79 -8.68 1.55 -9.39
N GLN A 80 -9.14 2.69 -9.88
CA GLN A 80 -9.00 3.97 -9.19
C GLN A 80 -9.31 3.90 -7.68
N VAL A 81 -10.36 3.18 -7.26
CA VAL A 81 -10.76 3.02 -5.85
C VAL A 81 -9.64 2.41 -4.99
N GLU A 82 -8.88 1.48 -5.55
CA GLU A 82 -7.81 0.81 -4.83
C GLU A 82 -6.58 1.70 -4.68
N PHE A 83 -6.21 2.44 -5.73
CA PHE A 83 -5.16 3.46 -5.65
C PHE A 83 -5.54 4.56 -4.66
N HIS A 84 -6.79 5.02 -4.67
CA HIS A 84 -7.27 5.98 -3.69
C HIS A 84 -7.12 5.46 -2.26
N ARG A 85 -7.60 4.23 -2.00
CA ARG A 85 -7.47 3.61 -0.69
C ARG A 85 -6.01 3.46 -0.26
N TYR A 86 -5.13 3.11 -1.20
CA TYR A 86 -3.70 3.06 -0.94
C TYR A 86 -3.17 4.43 -0.51
N ILE A 87 -3.44 5.49 -1.28
CA ILE A 87 -2.98 6.85 -0.97
C ILE A 87 -3.47 7.30 0.40
N GLN A 88 -4.78 7.20 0.67
CA GLN A 88 -5.35 7.64 1.94
C GLN A 88 -4.77 6.88 3.14
N TRP A 89 -4.58 5.57 2.99
CA TRP A 89 -3.99 4.77 4.06
C TRP A 89 -2.56 5.25 4.39
N HIS A 90 -1.74 5.54 3.38
CA HIS A 90 -0.38 6.04 3.59
C HIS A 90 -0.37 7.46 4.18
N ASN A 91 -1.22 8.34 3.66
CA ASN A 91 -1.38 9.69 4.19
C ASN A 91 -1.70 9.65 5.69
N MET A 92 -2.70 8.86 6.09
CA MET A 92 -3.07 8.71 7.50
C MET A 92 -1.97 8.07 8.33
N ALA A 93 -1.23 7.09 7.80
CA ALA A 93 -0.12 6.47 8.51
C ALA A 93 0.98 7.49 8.84
N PHE A 94 1.39 8.33 7.87
CA PHE A 94 2.37 9.39 8.08
C PHE A 94 1.89 10.43 9.10
N MET A 95 0.65 10.92 8.95
CA MET A 95 0.09 11.87 9.91
C MET A 95 0.09 11.30 11.33
N SER A 96 -0.36 10.05 11.49
CA SER A 96 -0.45 9.40 12.80
C SER A 96 0.92 9.22 13.45
N THR A 97 1.95 8.82 12.68
CA THR A 97 3.29 8.62 13.25
C THR A 97 3.95 9.95 13.63
N TRP A 98 3.71 11.03 12.87
CA TRP A 98 4.20 12.36 13.24
C TRP A 98 3.48 12.93 14.45
N ASP A 99 2.16 12.89 14.48
CA ASP A 99 1.35 13.45 15.56
C ASP A 99 1.65 12.76 16.91
N LEU A 100 1.95 11.45 16.87
CA LEU A 100 2.31 10.66 18.05
C LEU A 100 3.81 10.66 18.36
N GLY A 101 4.65 11.22 17.49
CA GLY A 101 6.11 11.22 17.66
C GLY A 101 6.73 9.82 17.72
N ILE A 102 6.15 8.84 17.02
CA ILE A 102 6.60 7.45 17.08
C ILE A 102 7.77 7.25 16.11
N PRO A 103 8.91 6.70 16.58
CA PRO A 103 10.02 6.34 15.71
C PRO A 103 9.54 5.43 14.57
N THR A 104 9.84 5.81 13.34
CA THR A 104 9.36 5.13 12.14
C THR A 104 10.52 4.82 11.21
N LEU A 105 10.69 3.55 10.85
CA LEU A 105 11.58 3.11 9.79
C LEU A 105 10.78 2.89 8.51
N ILE A 106 11.21 3.52 7.42
CA ILE A 106 10.60 3.37 6.10
C ILE A 106 11.50 2.45 5.27
N VAL A 107 10.94 1.33 4.83
CA VAL A 107 11.65 0.33 4.03
C VAL A 107 10.94 0.16 2.68
N HIS A 108 11.71 0.24 1.60
CA HIS A 108 11.23 -0.03 0.25
C HIS A 108 11.46 -1.51 -0.10
N TYR A 109 10.48 -2.12 -0.77
CA TYR A 109 10.56 -3.54 -1.13
C TYR A 109 11.76 -3.82 -2.06
N GLU A 110 12.06 -2.90 -2.97
CA GLU A 110 13.18 -2.95 -3.89
C GLU A 110 14.54 -2.95 -3.17
N SER A 111 14.62 -2.39 -1.96
CA SER A 111 15.84 -2.40 -1.16
C SER A 111 16.23 -3.81 -0.72
N TYR A 112 15.27 -4.73 -0.53
CA TYR A 112 15.58 -6.15 -0.28
C TYR A 112 16.21 -6.85 -1.50
N THR A 113 15.97 -6.33 -2.71
CA THR A 113 16.57 -6.90 -3.92
C THR A 113 18.00 -6.40 -4.10
N ASN A 114 18.20 -5.09 -3.98
CA ASN A 114 19.45 -4.46 -4.36
C ASN A 114 20.44 -4.38 -3.18
N ASN A 115 19.93 -4.15 -1.97
CA ASN A 115 20.70 -3.82 -0.78
C ASN A 115 20.23 -4.68 0.41
N PHE A 116 20.16 -6.00 0.22
CA PHE A 116 19.54 -6.91 1.19
C PHE A 116 20.15 -6.83 2.58
N ASN A 117 21.48 -6.95 2.69
CA ASN A 117 22.18 -6.91 3.97
C ASN A 117 21.99 -5.58 4.69
N GLU A 118 22.19 -4.45 3.99
CA GLU A 118 21.97 -3.11 4.55
C GLU A 118 20.52 -2.92 5.05
N THR A 119 19.54 -3.39 4.27
CA THR A 119 18.12 -3.28 4.63
C THR A 119 17.78 -4.14 5.84
N LYS A 120 18.34 -5.36 5.91
CA LYS A 120 18.19 -6.27 7.04
C LYS A 120 18.82 -5.67 8.29
N ASP A 121 20.05 -5.16 8.20
CA ASP A 121 20.80 -4.60 9.33
C ASP A 121 20.10 -3.37 9.90
N ALA A 122 19.66 -2.44 9.04
CA ALA A 122 18.88 -1.27 9.46
C ALA A 122 17.56 -1.65 10.15
N LEU A 123 16.92 -2.74 9.69
CA LEU A 123 15.71 -3.26 10.31
C LEU A 123 15.99 -3.89 11.69
N LEU A 124 17.05 -4.70 11.81
CA LEU A 124 17.46 -5.32 13.08
C LEU A 124 17.87 -4.26 14.10
N GLU A 125 18.65 -3.26 13.69
CA GLU A 125 19.03 -2.11 14.51
C GLU A 125 17.80 -1.36 15.02
N PHE A 126 16.85 -1.02 14.13
CA PHE A 126 15.61 -0.34 14.52
C PHE A 126 14.78 -1.15 15.54
N LEU A 127 14.82 -2.49 15.43
CA LEU A 127 14.14 -3.39 16.35
C LEU A 127 14.94 -3.68 17.62
N GLU A 128 16.20 -3.22 17.72
CA GLU A 128 17.16 -3.60 18.76
C GLU A 128 17.22 -5.13 18.93
N GLN A 129 17.42 -5.82 17.81
CA GLN A 129 17.55 -7.27 17.76
C GLN A 129 18.92 -7.65 17.20
N ASP A 130 19.52 -8.68 17.78
CA ASP A 130 20.70 -9.32 17.20
C ASP A 130 20.26 -10.31 16.10
N GLU A 131 21.13 -10.53 15.11
CA GLU A 131 20.93 -11.57 14.11
C GLU A 131 21.18 -12.95 14.72
N VAL A 132 20.15 -13.81 14.71
CA VAL A 132 20.24 -15.16 15.30
C VAL A 132 20.52 -16.24 14.23
N ALA A 133 20.21 -15.97 12.96
CA ALA A 133 20.40 -16.89 11.86
C ALA A 133 20.52 -16.16 10.52
N ASP A 134 21.17 -16.81 9.55
CA ASP A 134 21.27 -16.30 8.18
C ASP A 134 19.88 -16.13 7.57
N ALA A 135 19.65 -14.96 6.98
CA ALA A 135 18.38 -14.67 6.34
C ALA A 135 18.19 -15.46 5.03
N PRO A 136 16.97 -15.93 4.72
CA PRO A 136 16.72 -16.72 3.52
C PRO A 136 16.92 -15.88 2.26
N THR A 137 17.34 -16.52 1.17
CA THR A 137 17.52 -15.87 -0.13
C THR A 137 16.23 -15.21 -0.59
N PHE A 138 16.29 -13.90 -0.85
CA PHE A 138 15.17 -13.14 -1.37
C PHE A 138 14.92 -13.49 -2.84
N ILE A 139 13.75 -14.06 -3.15
CA ILE A 139 13.35 -14.38 -4.52
C ILE A 139 12.56 -13.22 -5.10
N THR A 140 13.11 -12.58 -6.12
CA THR A 140 12.42 -11.54 -6.88
C THR A 140 11.44 -12.15 -7.86
N GLY A 141 10.22 -11.63 -7.91
CA GLY A 141 9.20 -12.15 -8.81
C GLY A 141 8.15 -11.12 -9.14
N LYS A 142 8.18 -10.64 -10.39
CA LYS A 142 7.27 -9.68 -11.04
C LYS A 142 7.57 -8.21 -10.74
N ARG A 143 7.65 -7.40 -11.80
CA ARG A 143 7.69 -5.94 -11.71
C ARG A 143 6.29 -5.42 -12.02
N TYR A 144 5.77 -4.50 -11.19
CA TYR A 144 4.43 -3.94 -11.38
C TYR A 144 4.25 -3.21 -12.71
N LYS A 145 5.35 -2.64 -13.21
CA LYS A 145 5.39 -1.94 -14.51
C LYS A 145 4.93 -2.84 -15.66
N ASP A 146 5.11 -4.16 -15.55
CA ASP A 146 4.73 -5.09 -16.61
C ASP A 146 3.21 -5.35 -16.66
N CYS A 147 2.44 -4.87 -15.68
CA CYS A 147 0.99 -5.08 -15.57
C CYS A 147 0.14 -3.93 -16.13
N TYR A 148 0.75 -2.77 -16.40
CA TYR A 148 0.07 -1.54 -16.79
C TYR A 148 0.65 -0.97 -18.08
N THR A 149 -0.17 -0.26 -18.85
CA THR A 149 0.32 0.54 -19.98
C THR A 149 1.03 1.80 -19.48
N VAL A 150 1.84 2.42 -20.34
CA VAL A 150 2.52 3.68 -20.02
C VAL A 150 1.50 4.77 -19.67
N ASP A 151 0.38 4.84 -20.40
CA ASP A 151 -0.70 5.81 -20.16
C ASP A 151 -1.40 5.57 -18.82
N GLU A 152 -1.63 4.31 -18.45
CA GLU A 152 -2.19 3.94 -17.13
C GLU A 152 -1.24 4.35 -15.99
N ILE A 153 0.07 4.13 -16.15
CA ILE A 153 1.09 4.53 -15.18
C ILE A 153 1.11 6.05 -15.01
N ASP A 154 1.08 6.81 -16.11
CA ASP A 154 1.04 8.28 -16.09
C ASP A 154 -0.24 8.81 -15.43
N ALA A 155 -1.40 8.22 -15.75
CA ALA A 155 -2.67 8.59 -15.12
C ALA A 155 -2.66 8.35 -13.60
N VAL A 156 -2.16 7.19 -13.16
CA VAL A 156 -2.01 6.88 -11.72
C VAL A 156 -1.00 7.83 -11.07
N SER A 157 0.12 8.12 -11.73
CA SER A 157 1.13 9.08 -11.24
C SER A 157 0.52 10.45 -10.96
N LYS A 158 -0.27 10.99 -11.91
CA LYS A 158 -1.01 12.25 -11.75
C LYS A 158 -2.03 12.20 -10.61
N MET A 159 -2.68 11.06 -10.41
CA MET A 159 -3.60 10.87 -9.29
C MET A 159 -2.85 10.90 -7.94
N PHE A 160 -1.68 10.25 -7.84
CA PHE A 160 -0.84 10.29 -6.65
C PHE A 160 -0.33 11.70 -6.36
N ASP A 161 0.21 12.39 -7.36
CA ASP A 161 0.75 13.76 -7.21
C ASP A 161 -0.29 14.73 -6.60
N ARG A 162 -1.57 14.55 -6.92
CA ARG A 162 -2.67 15.40 -6.42
C ARG A 162 -3.19 15.02 -5.05
N LEU A 163 -3.29 13.73 -4.77
CA LEU A 163 -4.00 13.22 -3.59
C LEU A 163 -3.05 12.82 -2.45
N ALA A 164 -1.80 12.49 -2.75
CA ALA A 164 -0.83 12.08 -1.76
C ALA A 164 -0.29 13.29 -1.00
N LEU A 165 -0.06 13.11 0.30
CA LEU A 165 0.81 14.00 1.05
C LEU A 165 2.20 13.99 0.40
N ARG A 166 2.94 15.09 0.56
CA ARG A 166 4.28 15.25 -0.01
C ARG A 166 5.19 14.07 0.32
N GLU A 167 5.14 13.59 1.56
CA GLU A 167 5.95 12.49 2.05
C GLU A 167 5.47 11.15 1.49
N THR A 168 4.15 10.94 1.37
CA THR A 168 3.62 9.76 0.66
C THR A 168 4.13 9.74 -0.79
N TRP A 169 4.03 10.87 -1.50
CA TRP A 169 4.52 11.00 -2.86
C TRP A 169 6.03 10.76 -2.96
N GLN A 170 6.83 11.34 -2.08
CA GLN A 170 8.29 11.16 -2.06
C GLN A 170 8.69 9.69 -1.96
N HIS A 171 7.95 8.88 -1.21
CA HIS A 171 8.23 7.45 -1.04
C HIS A 171 7.61 6.56 -2.12
N THR A 172 6.65 7.05 -2.91
CA THR A 172 6.00 6.25 -3.96
C THR A 172 6.42 6.63 -5.37
N LYS A 173 6.94 7.85 -5.59
CA LYS A 173 7.22 8.40 -6.93
C LYS A 173 8.19 7.56 -7.76
N GLN A 174 9.12 6.85 -7.10
CA GLN A 174 10.08 5.96 -7.76
C GLN A 174 9.41 4.82 -8.55
N HIS A 175 8.18 4.44 -8.21
CA HIS A 175 7.43 3.42 -8.93
C HIS A 175 6.89 3.93 -10.28
N PHE A 176 6.80 5.25 -10.47
CA PHE A 176 6.30 5.89 -11.70
C PHE A 176 7.42 6.39 -12.63
N GLY A 177 8.68 6.45 -12.18
CA GLY A 177 9.80 6.90 -13.01
C GLY A 177 10.13 5.95 -14.17
N HIS A 178 10.52 6.51 -15.31
CA HIS A 178 11.01 5.78 -16.48
C HIS A 178 12.47 5.37 -16.34
#